data_AF-A0A6V7KJN2-F1
#
_entry.id   AF-A0A6V7KJN2-F1
#
_cell.length_a   1.000
_cell.length_b   1.000
_cell.length_c   1.000
_cell.angle_alpha   90.00
_cell.angle_beta   90.00
_cell.angle_gamma   90.00
#
_symmetry.space_group_name_H-M   'P 1'
#
loop_
_entity.id
_entity.type
_entity.pdbx_description
1 polymer ?
#
loop_
_entity_poly.entity_id
_entity_poly.type
_entity_poly.pdbx_seq_one_letter_code
_entity_poly.pdbx_strand_id
1 'polypeptide(L)' 'AQDTMAVISSFAILMLAMHPDIQNRVREEINDVLQEDTDITEQHLTKLKYLEIIVKETLRLFPIAPLMVRRTTGEIKL' A
#
# COMPACT_ATOMS: atom_id res chain seq x y z
N ALA A 1 -5.62 6.85 -12.76
CA ALA A 1 -5.35 6.86 -11.31
C ALA A 1 -6.34 5.99 -10.54
N GLN A 2 -7.64 6.05 -10.87
CA GLN A 2 -8.66 5.21 -10.23
C GLN A 2 -8.41 3.71 -10.44
N ASP A 3 -8.10 3.28 -11.67
CA ASP A 3 -7.83 1.86 -11.97
C ASP A 3 -6.60 1.32 -11.24
N THR A 4 -5.53 2.12 -11.16
CA THR A 4 -4.29 1.73 -10.48
C THR A 4 -4.51 1.56 -8.98
N MET A 5 -5.27 2.46 -8.35
CA MET A 5 -5.59 2.37 -6.92
C MET A 5 -6.47 1.16 -6.60
N ALA A 6 -7.49 0.91 -7.43
CA ALA A 6 -8.38 -0.23 -7.25
C ALA A 6 -7.62 -1.56 -7.28
N VAL A 7 -6.70 -1.72 -8.25
CA VAL A 7 -5.89 -2.93 -8.39
C VAL A 7 -4.98 -3.17 -7.19
N ILE A 8 -4.25 -2.15 -6.70
CA ILE A 8 -3.40 -2.30 -5.50
C ILE A 8 -4.25 -2.73 -4.30
N SER A 9 -5.37 -2.04 -4.07
CA SER A 9 -6.24 -2.33 -2.93
C SER A 9 -6.78 -3.75 -2.98
N SER A 10 -7.16 -4.25 -4.15
CA SER A 10 -7.56 -5.64 -4.32
C SER A 10 -6.44 -6.62 -3.98
N PHE A 11 -5.21 -6.38 -4.45
CA PHE A 11 -4.07 -7.23 -4.09
C PHE A 11 -3.72 -7.16 -2.60
N ALA A 12 -3.76 -5.97 -1.99
CA ALA A 12 -3.51 -5.81 -0.56
C ALA A 12 -4.54 -6.58 0.27
N ILE A 13 -5.83 -6.49 -0.07
CA ILE A 13 -6.90 -7.24 0.61
C ILE A 13 -6.70 -8.74 0.41
N LEU A 14 -6.36 -9.20 -0.80
CA LEU A 14 -6.08 -10.60 -1.07
C LEU A 14 -4.91 -11.11 -0.21
N MET A 15 -3.81 -10.37 -0.14
CA MET A 15 -2.65 -10.74 0.69
C MET A 15 -3.02 -10.80 2.16
N LEU A 16 -3.80 -9.85 2.68
CA LEU A 16 -4.27 -9.90 4.07
C LEU A 16 -5.17 -11.11 4.33
N ALA A 17 -6.07 -11.44 3.41
CA ALA A 17 -6.92 -12.62 3.52
C ALA A 17 -6.11 -13.94 3.52
N MET A 18 -5.00 -13.99 2.77
CA MET A 18 -4.09 -15.14 2.72
C MET A 18 -3.14 -15.23 3.92
N HIS A 19 -2.93 -14.14 4.65
CA HIS A 19 -2.03 -14.05 5.81
C HIS A 19 -2.77 -13.52 7.06
N PRO A 20 -3.59 -14.36 7.73
CA PRO A 20 -4.43 -13.93 8.86
C PRO A 20 -3.66 -13.36 10.04
N ASP A 21 -2.44 -13.81 10.27
CA ASP A 21 -1.52 -13.30 11.29
C ASP A 21 -1.13 -11.84 11.03
N ILE A 22 -0.79 -11.52 9.78
CA ILE A 22 -0.50 -10.16 9.34
C ILE A 22 -1.76 -9.29 9.41
N GLN A 23 -2.90 -9.85 9.00
CA GLN A 23 -4.20 -9.18 9.07
C GLN A 23 -4.59 -8.81 10.51
N ASN A 24 -4.37 -9.72 11.47
CA ASN A 24 -4.67 -9.44 12.87
C ASN A 24 -3.76 -8.34 13.42
N ARG A 25 -2.47 -8.39 13.09
CA ARG A 25 -1.51 -7.37 13.52
C ARG A 25 -1.81 -5.98 12.97
N VAL A 26 -2.19 -5.85 11.70
CA VAL A 26 -2.58 -4.53 11.15
C VAL A 26 -3.90 -4.03 11.72
N ARG A 27 -4.83 -4.95 12.07
CA ARG A 27 -6.07 -4.58 12.75
C ARG A 27 -5.81 -4.05 14.15
N GLU A 28 -4.86 -4.62 14.88
CA GLU A 28 -4.41 -4.10 16.18
C GLU A 28 -3.86 -2.67 16.03
N GLU A 29 -2.95 -2.43 15.08
CA GLU A 29 -2.45 -1.07 14.79
C GLU A 29 -3.59 -0.09 14.47
N ILE A 30 -4.54 -0.52 13.63
CA ILE A 30 -5.68 0.30 13.23
C ILE A 30 -6.53 0.66 14.45
N ASN A 31 -6.87 -0.31 15.30
CA ASN A 31 -7.69 -0.07 16.49
C ASN A 31 -6.96 0.80 17.54
N ASP A 32 -5.64 0.66 17.67
CA ASP A 32 -4.84 1.47 18.58
C ASP A 32 -4.77 2.94 18.14
N VAL A 33 -4.72 3.18 16.82
CA VAL A 33 -4.66 4.53 16.23
C VAL A 33 -6.04 5.15 16.11
N LEU A 34 -7.02 4.38 15.66
CA LEU A 34 -8.41 4.78 15.44
C LEU A 34 -9.27 4.23 16.57
N GLN A 35 -9.31 5.00 17.66
CA GLN A 35 -10.23 4.73 18.77
C GLN A 35 -11.68 4.84 18.29
N GLU A 36 -12.60 4.07 18.90
CA GLU A 36 -14.02 4.10 18.55
C GLU A 36 -14.57 5.55 18.58
N ASP A 37 -15.40 5.90 17.60
CA ASP A 37 -16.03 7.23 17.42
C ASP A 37 -15.10 8.43 17.16
N THR A 38 -13.86 8.20 16.69
CA THR A 38 -12.96 9.29 16.26
C THR A 38 -13.07 9.58 14.76
N ASP A 39 -13.21 10.86 14.39
CA ASP A 39 -13.10 11.29 13.00
C ASP A 39 -11.70 10.98 12.44
N ILE A 40 -11.65 10.31 11.29
CA ILE A 40 -10.39 9.99 10.63
C ILE A 40 -9.77 11.28 10.08
N THR A 41 -8.58 11.62 10.58
CA THR A 41 -7.77 12.76 10.14
C THR A 41 -6.43 12.31 9.55
N GLU A 42 -5.76 13.19 8.78
CA GLU A 42 -4.45 12.91 8.21
C GLU A 42 -3.37 12.56 9.25
N GLN A 43 -3.49 13.07 10.48
CA GLN A 43 -2.57 12.74 11.56
C GLN A 43 -2.62 11.25 11.92
N HIS A 44 -3.77 10.60 11.80
CA HIS A 44 -3.90 9.16 12.02
C HIS A 44 -3.13 8.37 10.98
N LEU A 45 -3.18 8.79 9.69
CA LEU A 45 -2.45 8.12 8.61
C LEU A 45 -0.95 8.06 8.89
N THR A 46 -0.37 9.10 9.49
CA THR A 46 1.07 9.12 9.84
C THR A 46 1.47 8.11 10.92
N LYS A 47 0.49 7.59 11.68
CA LYS A 47 0.68 6.60 12.74
C LYS A 47 0.51 5.15 12.25
N LEU A 48 -0.15 4.94 11.11
CA LEU A 48 -0.42 3.61 10.52
C LEU A 48 0.80 3.07 9.72
N LYS A 49 1.93 2.89 10.41
CA LYS A 49 3.22 2.53 9.80
C LYS A 49 3.22 1.10 9.25
N TYR A 50 2.57 0.17 9.94
CA TYR A 50 2.50 -1.22 9.53
C TYR A 50 1.59 -1.38 8.32
N LEU A 51 0.47 -0.67 8.27
CA LEU A 51 -0.35 -0.58 7.07
C LEU A 51 0.44 -0.01 5.87
N GLU A 52 1.26 1.03 6.07
CA GLU A 52 2.13 1.56 5.01
C GLU A 52 3.13 0.51 4.51
N ILE A 53 3.71 -0.29 5.40
CA ILE A 53 4.58 -1.41 5.03
C ILE A 53 3.83 -2.43 4.16
N ILE A 54 2.58 -2.78 4.52
CA ILE A 54 1.76 -3.72 3.73
C ILE A 54 1.50 -3.17 2.32
N VAL A 55 1.20 -1.88 2.19
CA VAL A 55 1.00 -1.25 0.87
C VAL A 55 2.29 -1.29 0.05
N LYS A 56 3.43 -0.97 0.65
CA LYS A 56 4.75 -1.04 -0.02
C LYS A 56 5.10 -2.45 -0.45
N GLU A 57 4.82 -3.43 0.40
CA GLU A 57 5.09 -4.84 0.11
C GLU A 57 4.18 -5.37 -1.00
N THR A 58 2.91 -4.95 -1.00
CA THR A 58 1.98 -5.23 -2.09
C THR A 58 2.51 -4.67 -3.42
N LEU A 59 3.03 -3.44 -3.42
CA LEU A 59 3.65 -2.84 -4.62
C LEU A 59 4.95 -3.52 -5.04
N ARG A 60 5.73 -4.06 -4.09
CA ARG A 60 6.95 -4.83 -4.36
C ARG A 60 6.62 -6.15 -5.06
N LEU A 61 5.55 -6.83 -4.63
CA LEU A 61 5.09 -8.09 -5.22
C LEU A 61 4.29 -7.89 -6.52
N PHE A 62 3.46 -6.86 -6.57
CA PHE A 62 2.55 -6.53 -7.67
C PHE A 62 2.79 -5.10 -8.17
N PRO A 63 3.91 -4.87 -8.90
CA PRO A 63 4.20 -3.54 -9.44
C PRO A 63 3.18 -3.16 -10.51
N ILE A 64 2.49 -2.04 -10.32
CA ILE A 64 1.46 -1.54 -11.26
C ILE A 64 2.06 -1.09 -12.59
N ALA A 65 3.29 -0.57 -12.55
CA ALA A 65 4.03 -0.08 -13.70
C ALA A 65 5.39 -0.79 -13.76
N PRO A 66 5.43 -2.08 -14.14
CA PRO A 66 6.68 -2.86 -14.15
C PRO A 66 7.68 -2.35 -15.20
N LEU A 67 7.22 -1.58 -16.18
CA LEU A 67 8.04 -1.01 -17.24
C LEU A 67 7.91 0.52 -17.24
N MET A 68 9.02 1.18 -16.95
CA MET A 68 9.13 2.64 -17.01
C MET A 68 9.91 3.02 -18.28
N VAL A 69 9.21 2.97 -19.42
CA VAL A 69 9.83 3.18 -20.74
C VAL A 69 10.28 4.63 -20.91
N ARG A 70 11.42 4.82 -21.57
CA ARG A 70 11.97 6.13 -21.95
C ARG A 70 12.35 6.11 -23.43
N ARG A 71 12.13 7.24 -24.10
CA ARG A 71 12.61 7.47 -25.46
C ARG A 71 13.84 8.37 -25.38
N THR A 72 14.95 7.95 -25.97
CA THR A 72 16.16 8.77 -26.03
C THR A 72 15.97 9.90 -27.04
N THR A 73 16.48 11.09 -26.70
CA THR A 73 16.45 12.28 -27.57
C THR A 73 17.85 12.63 -28.12
N GLY A 74 18.86 11.84 -27.79
CA GLY A 74 20.25 11.98 -28.24
C GLY A 74 21.07 10.73 -27.86
N GLU A 75 22.38 10.76 -28.12
CA GLU A 75 23.28 9.68 -27.69
C GLU A 75 23.39 9.63 -26.16
N ILE A 76 23.26 8.42 -25.61
CA ILE A 76 23.41 8.15 -24.17
C ILE A 76 24.51 7.10 -24.01
N LYS A 77 25.50 7.38 -23.16
CA LYS A 77 26.40 6.36 -22.61
C LYS A 77 25.73 5.73 -21.40
N LEU A 78 25.59 4.41 -21.43
CA LEU A 78 25.08 3.60 -20.33
C LEU A 78 26.19 3.30 -19.32
#